data_AF-D3Z5Z4-F1
#
_entry.id   AF-D3Z5Z4-F1
#
_cell.length_a   1.000
_cell.length_b   1.000
_cell.length_c   1.000
_cell.angle_alpha   90.00
_cell.angle_beta   90.00
_cell.angle_gamma   90.00
#
_symmetry.space_group_name_H-M   'P 1'
#
loop_
_entity.id
_entity.type
_entity.pdbx_description
1 polymer ?
#
loop_
_entity_poly.entity_id
_entity_poly.type
_entity_poly.pdbx_seq_one_letter_code
_entity_poly.pdbx_strand_id
1 'polypeptide(L)'
;MGDQADWMSQLCPQLWDVPLHHLSIPGSHDTMTYCLNRKSRISRASSWLLHLLGRVVPFITGPVVMKWSVTQTLDVTQQLDAGVRYLDLRIAHAPEGSTRNLCFVHMMYTKALVEVTPSLR
;
A
#
# COMPACT_ATOMS: atom_id res chain seq x y z
N MET A 1 5.93 -6.66 -25.09
CA MET A 1 5.72 -5.43 -24.31
C MET A 1 7.06 -5.09 -23.70
N GLY A 2 7.56 -3.87 -23.94
CA GLY A 2 8.89 -3.46 -23.49
C GLY A 2 8.99 -3.41 -21.96
N ASP A 3 10.20 -3.57 -21.45
CA ASP A 3 10.52 -3.35 -20.05
C ASP A 3 10.17 -1.90 -19.67
N GLN A 4 9.34 -1.71 -18.64
CA GLN A 4 8.93 -0.38 -18.16
C GLN A 4 9.73 0.03 -16.92
N ALA A 5 10.68 -0.80 -16.47
CA ALA A 5 11.46 -0.53 -15.26
C ALA A 5 12.36 0.71 -15.37
N ASP A 6 12.66 1.20 -16.57
CA ASP A 6 13.64 2.26 -16.79
C ASP A 6 13.11 3.45 -17.60
N TRP A 7 11.77 3.58 -17.75
CA TRP A 7 11.14 4.62 -18.59
C TRP A 7 11.59 6.05 -18.26
N MET A 8 11.87 6.34 -16.98
CA MET A 8 12.34 7.67 -16.56
C MET A 8 13.74 7.99 -17.13
N SER A 9 14.60 6.99 -17.34
CA SER A 9 15.92 7.18 -17.94
C SER A 9 15.85 7.38 -19.46
N GLN A 10 14.76 6.92 -20.08
CA GLN A 10 14.51 7.02 -21.52
C GLN A 10 13.71 8.28 -21.90
N LEU A 11 13.46 9.20 -20.95
CA LEU A 11 12.84 10.49 -21.24
C LEU A 11 13.66 11.26 -22.28
N CYS A 12 13.00 12.05 -23.12
CA CYS A 12 13.72 12.93 -24.03
C CYS A 12 14.51 13.99 -23.24
N PRO A 13 15.67 14.46 -23.74
CA PRO A 13 16.53 15.39 -23.00
C PRO A 13 15.84 16.67 -22.51
N GLN A 14 14.81 17.13 -23.23
CA GLN A 14 14.01 18.29 -22.85
C GLN A 14 13.23 18.11 -21.56
N LEU A 15 12.97 16.86 -21.14
CA LEU A 15 12.23 16.52 -19.93
C LEU A 15 13.13 16.22 -18.73
N TRP A 16 14.46 16.15 -18.90
CA TRP A 16 15.39 15.79 -17.82
C TRP A 16 15.45 16.87 -16.73
N ASP A 17 15.38 18.14 -17.12
CA ASP A 17 15.43 19.29 -16.21
C ASP A 17 14.04 19.78 -15.79
N VAL A 18 12.98 19.08 -16.22
CA VAL A 18 11.61 19.44 -15.87
C VAL A 18 11.28 18.94 -14.46
N PRO A 19 10.71 19.78 -13.57
CA PRO A 19 10.30 19.33 -12.24
C PRO A 19 9.33 18.14 -12.29
N LEU A 20 9.47 17.20 -11.35
CA LEU A 20 8.64 15.98 -11.30
C LEU A 20 7.13 16.24 -11.35
N HIS A 21 6.66 17.36 -10.77
CA HIS A 21 5.23 17.72 -10.76
C HIS A 21 4.68 18.17 -12.13
N HIS A 22 5.56 18.39 -13.11
CA HIS A 22 5.19 18.62 -14.52
C HIS A 22 5.26 17.34 -15.36
N LEU A 23 5.73 16.22 -14.80
CA LEU A 23 5.74 14.93 -15.48
C LEU A 23 4.46 14.15 -15.18
N SER A 24 3.96 13.41 -16.18
CA SER A 24 2.94 12.40 -15.96
C SER A 24 3.61 11.13 -15.42
N ILE A 25 3.48 10.90 -14.11
CA ILE A 25 4.14 9.80 -13.40
C ILE A 25 3.07 8.76 -13.02
N PRO A 26 3.19 7.49 -13.48
CA PRO A 26 2.29 6.44 -13.03
C PRO A 26 2.39 6.20 -11.52
N GLY A 27 1.24 6.09 -10.87
CA GLY A 27 1.16 5.86 -9.42
C GLY A 27 0.23 4.71 -9.05
N SER A 28 0.44 4.15 -7.86
CA SER A 28 -0.46 3.15 -7.28
C SER A 28 -1.09 3.65 -5.98
N HIS A 29 -2.43 3.57 -5.92
CA HIS A 29 -3.20 3.93 -4.74
C HIS A 29 -3.20 2.79 -3.73
N ASP A 30 -2.99 3.11 -2.45
CA ASP A 30 -2.81 2.15 -1.36
C ASP A 30 -1.85 1.00 -1.74
N THR A 31 -0.63 1.37 -2.15
CA THR A 31 0.39 0.52 -2.79
C THR A 31 0.56 -0.85 -2.14
N MET A 32 0.53 -0.88 -0.80
CA MET A 32 0.88 -2.06 0.00
C MET A 32 -0.28 -3.02 0.27
N THR A 33 -1.45 -2.80 -0.32
CA THR A 33 -2.63 -3.66 -0.07
C THR A 33 -2.50 -5.08 -0.60
N TYR A 34 -1.54 -5.36 -1.50
CA TYR A 34 -1.17 -6.74 -1.89
C TYR A 34 -0.70 -7.60 -0.70
N CYS A 35 -0.24 -6.97 0.40
CA CYS A 35 0.18 -7.65 1.63
C CYS A 35 -0.99 -8.07 2.54
N LEU A 36 -2.23 -7.69 2.20
CA LEU A 36 -3.42 -8.09 2.96
C LEU A 36 -3.71 -9.58 2.75
N ASN A 37 -4.23 -10.25 3.79
CA ASN A 37 -4.65 -11.65 3.69
C ASN A 37 -5.82 -11.94 4.63
N ARG A 38 -6.35 -13.17 4.59
CA ARG A 38 -7.50 -13.57 5.43
C ARG A 38 -7.25 -13.48 6.94
N LYS A 39 -6.00 -13.37 7.39
CA LYS A 39 -5.64 -13.18 8.80
C LYS A 39 -5.45 -11.69 9.17
N SER A 40 -5.56 -10.77 8.21
CA SER A 40 -5.54 -9.33 8.48
C SER A 40 -6.72 -8.94 9.37
N ARG A 41 -6.47 -8.02 10.31
CA ARG A 41 -7.48 -7.54 11.26
C ARG A 41 -8.06 -6.23 10.75
N ILE A 42 -9.36 -6.03 10.94
CA ILE A 42 -10.03 -4.75 10.67
C ILE A 42 -9.38 -3.66 11.52
N SER A 43 -9.10 -2.51 10.89
CA SER A 43 -8.46 -1.35 11.51
C SER A 43 -9.29 -0.80 12.65
N ARG A 44 -8.63 -0.38 13.72
CA ARG A 44 -9.27 0.28 14.87
C ARG A 44 -9.93 1.61 14.50
N ALA A 45 -9.50 2.24 13.42
CA ALA A 45 -10.06 3.49 12.91
C ALA A 45 -11.40 3.30 12.15
N SER A 46 -11.86 2.06 11.96
CA SER A 46 -13.17 1.80 11.33
C SER A 46 -14.35 2.10 12.26
N SER A 47 -15.54 2.23 11.67
CA SER A 47 -16.76 2.58 12.41
C SER A 47 -17.15 1.53 13.45
N TRP A 48 -17.82 1.95 14.52
CA TRP A 48 -18.33 1.03 15.55
C TRP A 48 -19.20 -0.10 14.97
N LEU A 49 -20.02 0.22 13.96
CA LEU A 49 -20.84 -0.78 13.27
C LEU A 49 -19.98 -1.86 12.59
N LEU A 50 -18.90 -1.48 11.91
CA LEU A 50 -17.98 -2.44 11.29
C LEU A 50 -17.29 -3.32 12.33
N HIS A 51 -16.91 -2.76 13.49
CA HIS A 51 -16.38 -3.54 14.60
C HIS A 51 -17.40 -4.54 15.15
N LEU A 52 -18.65 -4.10 15.33
CA LEU A 52 -19.74 -4.96 15.79
C LEU A 52 -20.00 -6.10 14.79
N LEU A 53 -20.14 -5.79 13.49
CA LEU A 53 -20.33 -6.79 12.44
C LEU A 53 -19.13 -7.74 12.32
N GLY A 54 -17.91 -7.25 12.52
CA GLY A 54 -16.70 -8.06 12.57
C GLY A 54 -16.70 -9.05 13.73
N ARG A 55 -17.39 -8.75 14.84
CA ARG A 55 -17.53 -9.63 16.00
C ARG A 55 -18.70 -10.61 15.87
N VAL A 56 -19.84 -10.16 15.35
CA VAL A 56 -21.09 -10.95 15.28
C VAL A 56 -21.10 -11.90 14.08
N VAL A 57 -20.61 -11.45 12.92
CA VAL A 57 -20.58 -12.23 11.67
C VAL A 57 -19.20 -12.19 10.98
N PRO A 58 -18.12 -12.64 11.66
CA PRO A 58 -16.74 -12.50 11.19
C PRO A 58 -16.49 -13.15 9.82
N PHE A 59 -17.13 -14.29 9.55
CA PHE A 59 -16.95 -15.04 8.30
C PHE A 59 -17.56 -14.36 7.07
N ILE A 60 -18.45 -13.37 7.27
CA ILE A 60 -19.03 -12.55 6.19
C ILE A 60 -18.30 -11.21 6.13
N THR A 61 -18.20 -10.52 7.27
CA THR A 61 -17.61 -9.17 7.34
C THR A 61 -16.15 -9.17 6.90
N GLY A 62 -15.34 -10.15 7.37
CA GLY A 62 -13.92 -10.22 7.04
C GLY A 62 -13.65 -10.29 5.53
N PRO A 63 -14.21 -11.27 4.79
CA PRO A 63 -14.04 -11.35 3.34
C PRO A 63 -14.56 -10.13 2.56
N VAL A 64 -15.69 -9.55 2.98
CA VAL A 64 -16.25 -8.36 2.32
C VAL A 64 -15.33 -7.15 2.50
N VAL A 65 -14.90 -6.89 3.74
CA VAL A 65 -13.99 -5.78 4.03
C VAL A 65 -12.66 -6.00 3.30
N MET A 66 -12.12 -7.22 3.32
CA MET A 66 -10.90 -7.57 2.56
C MET A 66 -11.04 -7.24 1.07
N LYS A 67 -12.17 -7.60 0.44
CA LYS A 67 -12.42 -7.30 -0.98
C LYS A 67 -12.48 -5.80 -1.26
N TRP A 68 -13.02 -5.01 -0.33
CA TRP A 68 -13.00 -3.55 -0.43
C TRP A 68 -11.65 -2.93 -0.10
N SER A 69 -10.79 -3.69 0.60
CA SER A 69 -9.51 -3.18 1.07
C SER A 69 -8.37 -3.34 0.07
N VAL A 70 -8.47 -4.30 -0.84
CA VAL A 70 -7.40 -4.59 -1.80
C VAL A 70 -7.53 -3.69 -3.02
N THR A 71 -6.49 -2.90 -3.29
CA THR A 71 -6.37 -2.04 -4.48
C THR A 71 -5.27 -2.51 -5.42
N GLN A 72 -4.27 -3.25 -4.91
CA GLN A 72 -3.13 -3.75 -5.67
C GLN A 72 -2.99 -5.27 -5.49
N THR A 73 -2.64 -5.97 -6.58
CA THR A 73 -2.31 -7.40 -6.58
C THR A 73 -0.83 -7.68 -6.83
N LEU A 74 -0.09 -6.72 -7.39
CA LEU A 74 1.34 -6.81 -7.64
C LEU A 74 2.12 -6.35 -6.41
N ASP A 75 3.25 -7.02 -6.12
CA ASP A 75 4.16 -6.53 -5.09
C ASP A 75 4.91 -5.26 -5.53
N VAL A 76 5.62 -4.59 -4.62
CA VAL A 76 6.32 -3.33 -4.93
C VAL A 76 7.29 -3.50 -6.10
N THR A 77 8.08 -4.58 -6.14
CA THR A 77 9.03 -4.82 -7.23
C THR A 77 8.31 -4.92 -8.56
N GLN A 78 7.25 -5.72 -8.61
CA GLN A 78 6.42 -5.87 -9.81
C GLN A 78 5.73 -4.57 -10.23
N GLN A 79 5.29 -3.74 -9.29
CA GLN A 79 4.74 -2.41 -9.59
C GLN A 79 5.81 -1.49 -10.18
N LEU A 80 7.03 -1.52 -9.65
CA LEU A 80 8.16 -0.74 -10.17
C LEU A 80 8.58 -1.23 -11.58
N ASP A 81 8.60 -2.54 -11.80
CA ASP A 81 8.88 -3.15 -13.11
C ASP A 81 7.80 -2.79 -14.13
N ALA A 82 6.54 -2.62 -13.67
CA ALA A 82 5.43 -2.12 -14.47
C ALA A 82 5.40 -0.58 -14.60
N GLY A 83 6.46 0.12 -14.18
CA GLY A 83 6.64 1.56 -14.40
C GLY A 83 6.06 2.49 -13.32
N VAL A 84 5.44 1.97 -12.25
CA VAL A 84 4.92 2.80 -11.14
C VAL A 84 6.05 3.53 -10.43
N ARG A 85 5.96 4.85 -10.25
CA ARG A 85 6.98 5.65 -9.53
C ARG A 85 6.40 6.59 -8.46
N TYR A 86 5.08 6.63 -8.33
CA TYR A 86 4.39 7.34 -7.25
C TYR A 86 3.63 6.34 -6.36
N LEU A 87 4.04 6.20 -5.10
CA LEU A 87 3.49 5.19 -4.18
C LEU A 87 2.66 5.85 -3.07
N ASP A 88 1.38 5.49 -2.96
CA ASP A 88 0.54 5.88 -1.81
C ASP A 88 0.76 4.89 -0.66
N LEU A 89 1.57 5.30 0.31
CA LEU A 89 1.90 4.52 1.50
C LEU A 89 1.11 5.03 2.72
N ARG A 90 0.17 4.22 3.20
CA ARG A 90 -0.60 4.51 4.41
C ARG A 90 -0.13 3.66 5.57
N ILE A 91 0.36 4.32 6.62
CA ILE A 91 1.06 3.69 7.73
C ILE A 91 0.30 3.93 9.04
N ALA A 92 0.26 2.92 9.90
CA ALA A 92 -0.27 3.02 11.26
C ALA A 92 0.58 2.21 12.24
N HIS A 93 0.38 2.47 13.54
CA HIS A 93 0.91 1.61 14.59
C HIS A 93 0.29 0.22 14.49
N ALA A 94 1.14 -0.80 14.50
CA ALA A 94 0.70 -2.18 14.49
C ALA A 94 -0.18 -2.47 15.72
N PRO A 95 -1.29 -3.22 15.57
CA PRO A 95 -2.18 -3.52 16.69
C PRO A 95 -1.55 -4.47 17.72
N GLU A 96 -0.46 -5.17 17.35
CA GLU A 96 0.27 -6.14 18.15
C GLU A 96 1.79 -5.92 17.95
N GLY A 97 2.59 -6.07 19.01
CA GLY A 97 4.04 -5.89 18.99
C GLY A 97 4.53 -4.70 19.82
N SER A 98 5.79 -4.29 19.58
CA SER A 98 6.36 -3.13 20.27
C SER A 98 5.63 -1.84 19.85
N THR A 99 5.62 -0.81 20.71
CA THR A 99 5.02 0.50 20.40
C THR A 99 5.65 1.20 19.20
N ARG A 100 6.80 0.72 18.73
CA ARG A 100 7.51 1.23 17.56
C ARG A 100 7.19 0.48 16.27
N ASN A 101 6.44 -0.61 16.33
CA ASN A 101 6.11 -1.39 15.14
C ASN A 101 5.07 -0.63 14.31
N LEU A 102 5.45 -0.29 13.09
CA LEU A 102 4.58 0.31 12.09
C LEU A 102 4.20 -0.74 11.05
N CYS A 103 2.97 -0.69 10.55
CA CYS A 103 2.50 -1.50 9.43
C CYS A 103 1.69 -0.64 8.46
N PHE A 104 1.44 -1.18 7.27
CA PHE A 104 0.55 -0.52 6.32
C PHE A 104 -0.91 -0.77 6.66
N VAL A 105 -1.79 0.16 6.30
CA VAL A 105 -3.22 0.08 6.65
C VAL A 105 -4.10 0.60 5.52
N HIS A 106 -5.15 -0.16 5.20
CA HIS A 106 -6.27 0.32 4.40
C HIS A 106 -7.51 -0.50 4.76
N MET A 107 -8.40 0.08 5.58
CA MET A 107 -9.50 -0.57 6.33
C MET A 107 -9.10 -1.76 7.23
N MET A 108 -8.03 -2.49 6.90
CA MET A 108 -7.42 -3.59 7.62
C MET A 108 -5.90 -3.36 7.71
N TYR A 109 -5.27 -3.95 8.72
CA TYR A 109 -3.81 -3.91 8.86
C TYR A 109 -3.15 -4.95 7.94
N THR A 110 -2.09 -4.55 7.23
CA THR A 110 -1.22 -5.48 6.53
C THR A 110 -0.31 -6.22 7.51
N LYS A 111 0.30 -7.31 7.05
CA LYS A 111 1.33 -8.03 7.84
C LYS A 111 2.74 -7.51 7.63
N ALA A 112 2.97 -6.75 6.56
CA ALA A 112 4.26 -6.16 6.29
C ALA A 112 4.53 -5.06 7.33
N LEU A 113 5.66 -5.18 8.03
CA LEU A 113 6.15 -4.14 8.91
C LEU A 113 6.91 -3.11 8.09
N VAL A 114 6.78 -1.84 8.48
CA VAL A 114 7.61 -0.77 7.93
C VAL A 114 8.97 -0.84 8.63
N GLU A 115 10.02 -1.06 7.87
CA GLU A 115 11.37 -0.86 8.35
C GLU A 115 11.65 0.64 8.39
N VAL A 116 11.91 1.17 9.58
CA VAL A 116 12.31 2.57 9.76
C VAL A 116 13.82 2.61 9.84
N THR A 117 14.46 2.85 8.70
CA THR A 117 15.90 3.11 8.67
C THR A 117 16.11 4.60 9.00
N PRO A 118 16.83 4.95 10.08
CA PRO A 118 17.21 6.32 10.31
C PRO A 118 18.18 6.73 9.19
N SER A 119 17.75 7.68 8.36
CA SER A 119 18.45 8.24 7.18
C SER A 119 18.65 7.31 5.98
N LEU A 120 17.99 7.66 4.86
CA LEU A 120 18.38 7.27 3.51
C LEU A 120 19.77 7.86 3.23
N ARG A 121 20.76 7.02 2.94
CA ARG A 121 21.99 7.43 2.24
C ARG A 121 21.84 7.15 0.75
#